data_AF-A0A382IC64-F1
#
_entry.id   AF-A0A382IC64-F1
#
_cell.length_a   1.000
_cell.length_b   1.000
_cell.length_c   1.000
_cell.angle_alpha   90.00
_cell.angle_beta   90.00
_cell.angle_gamma   90.00
#
_symmetry.space_group_name_H-M   'P 1'
#
loop_
_entity.id
_entity.type
_entity.pdbx_description
1 polymer ?
#
loop_
_entity_poly.entity_id
_entity_poly.type
_entity_poly.pdbx_seq_one_letter_code
_entity_poly.pdbx_strand_id
1 'polypeptide(L)'
;MNDTTCRWFHRLFPALALTIASCVAGAGEVRFNRDIRPILSDKCFKCHGPDANHRKADLRLDTLEGALADLGDYAAVVPGAPGKSELIARITTGDEDDVMPPPDTGKTLSDDEKKLFRDWIAQGGEYEAHWAYIPPKRPSMPTVSARAWPSGAIDRFILARIESANLSPSPQADAATLARRLHFDLTGLPPSPRLAKRLASDTSPEAYARVVDELLASPRFGERLATYWLDLVRYADTVGYHGDQDHAITPYRDWVIKAFNDNLPFDQFTAEQLAGDLLPNATMNQKIASGYNRLLQTSHEGGVQKKEYLAKYSADRVRNVSNAWLGATMGCSECHD
;
A
#
# COMPACT_ATOMS: atom_id res chain seq x y z
N MET A 1 53.22 64.18 -17.52
CA MET A 1 53.08 62.86 -18.14
C MET A 1 51.58 62.63 -18.34
N ASN A 2 51.01 63.26 -19.36
CA ASN A 2 50.58 62.67 -20.65
C ASN A 2 49.41 61.69 -20.45
N ASP A 3 48.27 61.73 -21.14
CA ASP A 3 47.82 62.51 -22.29
C ASP A 3 46.29 62.29 -22.48
N THR A 4 45.61 63.29 -23.08
CA THR A 4 44.49 63.23 -24.04
C THR A 4 43.54 62.00 -24.13
N THR A 5 42.20 62.21 -24.14
CA THR A 5 41.21 62.13 -25.28
C THR A 5 40.13 61.07 -25.01
N CYS A 6 38.82 61.37 -25.05
CA CYS A 6 37.90 61.67 -26.15
C CYS A 6 37.02 60.44 -26.56
N ARG A 7 35.71 60.65 -26.41
CA ARG A 7 34.51 59.91 -26.88
C ARG A 7 34.69 58.92 -28.02
N TRP A 8 34.09 57.72 -27.92
CA TRP A 8 33.41 57.03 -29.04
C TRP A 8 32.22 56.20 -28.56
N PHE A 9 31.06 56.42 -29.20
CA PHE A 9 29.84 55.63 -29.12
C PHE A 9 30.07 54.26 -29.79
N HIS A 10 29.72 53.16 -29.12
CA HIS A 10 29.35 51.92 -29.81
C HIS A 10 28.06 51.35 -29.23
N ARG A 11 27.08 51.25 -30.13
CA ARG A 11 25.80 50.57 -29.97
C ARG A 11 26.07 49.08 -29.76
N LEU A 12 25.65 48.52 -28.63
CA LEU A 12 25.55 47.07 -28.45
C LEU A 12 24.08 46.70 -28.55
N PHE A 13 23.74 46.06 -29.68
CA PHE A 13 22.49 45.34 -29.89
C PHE A 13 22.33 44.26 -28.82
N PRO A 14 21.20 44.14 -28.12
CA PRO A 14 20.91 42.92 -27.37
C PRO A 14 20.60 41.82 -28.39
N ALA A 15 21.52 40.88 -28.56
CA ALA A 15 21.24 39.63 -29.23
C ALA A 15 20.20 38.88 -28.39
N LEU A 16 18.96 38.87 -28.86
CA LEU A 16 17.86 38.09 -28.32
C LEU A 16 18.17 36.61 -28.61
N ALA A 17 18.90 35.95 -27.70
CA ALA A 17 19.08 34.52 -27.73
C ALA A 17 17.73 33.87 -27.37
N LEU A 18 16.97 33.53 -28.42
CA LEU A 18 15.77 32.71 -28.29
C LEU A 18 16.22 31.29 -27.94
N THR A 19 16.44 31.02 -26.66
CA THR A 19 16.53 29.66 -26.14
C THR A 19 15.18 29.01 -26.33
N ILE A 20 15.05 28.23 -27.41
CA ILE A 20 14.00 27.24 -27.57
C ILE A 20 14.28 26.20 -26.47
N ALA A 21 13.68 26.43 -25.29
CA ALA A 21 13.53 25.39 -24.30
C ALA A 21 12.55 24.38 -24.89
N SER A 22 13.10 23.41 -25.61
CA SER A 22 12.38 22.19 -25.94
C SER A 22 11.99 21.54 -24.61
N CYS A 23 10.75 21.78 -24.18
CA CYS A 23 10.08 20.96 -23.20
C CYS A 23 9.91 19.57 -23.82
N VAL A 24 10.97 18.78 -23.80
CA VAL A 24 10.82 17.33 -23.81
C VAL A 24 10.11 17.03 -22.50
N ALA A 25 8.79 16.94 -22.55
CA ALA A 25 8.03 16.29 -21.51
C ALA A 25 8.57 14.86 -21.43
N GLY A 26 9.55 14.65 -20.55
CA GLY A 26 10.04 13.33 -20.25
C GLY A 26 8.85 12.49 -19.86
N ALA A 27 8.62 11.40 -20.58
CA ALA A 27 7.78 10.32 -20.06
C ALA A 27 8.28 10.05 -18.64
N GLY A 28 7.39 10.15 -17.65
CA GLY A 28 7.78 10.03 -16.25
C GLY A 28 8.57 8.75 -16.01
N GLU A 29 9.39 8.76 -14.97
CA GLU A 29 10.14 7.58 -14.51
C GLU A 29 9.25 6.34 -14.49
N VAL A 30 9.65 5.30 -15.24
CA VAL A 30 8.92 4.02 -15.31
C VAL A 30 9.40 3.15 -14.16
N ARG A 31 8.47 2.75 -13.30
CA ARG A 31 8.76 2.01 -12.07
C ARG A 31 8.36 0.56 -12.21
N PHE A 32 9.23 -0.36 -11.80
CA PHE A 32 9.01 -1.79 -11.95
C PHE A 32 7.72 -2.25 -11.28
N ASN A 33 7.50 -1.90 -10.01
CA ASN A 33 6.29 -2.35 -9.30
C ASN A 33 5.00 -1.72 -9.83
N ARG A 34 5.04 -0.47 -10.28
CA ARG A 34 3.84 0.28 -10.72
C ARG A 34 3.45 -0.10 -12.14
N ASP A 35 4.43 -0.16 -13.03
CA ASP A 35 4.19 -0.16 -14.47
C ASP A 35 4.53 -1.51 -15.12
N ILE A 36 5.57 -2.22 -14.67
CA ILE A 36 6.12 -3.39 -15.37
C ILE A 36 5.64 -4.72 -14.77
N ARG A 37 5.77 -4.88 -13.45
CA ARG A 37 5.42 -6.10 -12.72
C ARG A 37 3.96 -6.52 -12.94
N PRO A 38 2.95 -5.64 -12.97
CA PRO A 38 1.58 -6.05 -13.28
C PRO A 38 1.44 -6.68 -14.66
N ILE A 39 2.15 -6.16 -15.66
CA ILE A 39 2.14 -6.70 -17.03
C ILE A 39 2.82 -8.08 -17.06
N LEU A 40 4.00 -8.19 -16.46
CA LEU A 40 4.71 -9.48 -16.36
C LEU A 40 3.90 -10.53 -15.59
N SER A 41 3.23 -10.13 -14.51
CA SER A 41 2.40 -11.03 -13.71
C SER A 41 1.17 -11.53 -14.47
N ASP A 42 0.53 -10.69 -15.27
CA ASP A 42 -0.65 -11.08 -16.05
C ASP A 42 -0.29 -11.91 -17.30
N LYS A 43 0.84 -11.60 -17.94
CA LYS A 43 1.13 -12.07 -19.31
C LYS A 43 2.35 -12.97 -19.45
N CYS A 44 3.25 -13.02 -18.46
CA CYS A 44 4.56 -13.67 -18.60
C CYS A 44 4.87 -14.73 -17.53
N PHE A 45 4.56 -14.49 -16.26
CA PHE A 45 5.01 -15.34 -15.14
C PHE A 45 4.45 -16.77 -15.15
N LYS A 46 3.38 -17.05 -15.89
CA LYS A 46 2.89 -18.42 -16.05
C LYS A 46 3.92 -19.33 -16.72
N CYS A 47 4.69 -18.80 -17.68
CA CYS A 47 5.69 -19.55 -18.45
C CYS A 47 7.13 -19.15 -18.07
N HIS A 48 7.34 -17.96 -17.52
CA HIS A 48 8.67 -17.40 -17.22
C HIS A 48 8.75 -16.87 -15.79
N GLY A 49 8.08 -17.52 -14.85
CA GLY A 49 8.01 -17.14 -13.45
C GLY A 49 8.55 -18.21 -12.50
N PRO A 50 8.11 -18.20 -11.23
CA PRO A 50 8.74 -19.00 -10.17
C PRO A 50 8.49 -20.51 -10.31
N ASP A 51 7.40 -20.95 -10.95
CA ASP A 51 7.07 -22.37 -11.08
C ASP A 51 7.99 -23.08 -12.07
N ALA A 52 8.88 -23.93 -11.56
CA ALA A 52 9.85 -24.67 -12.37
C ALA A 52 9.21 -25.71 -13.30
N ASN A 53 8.04 -26.25 -12.97
CA ASN A 53 7.41 -27.31 -13.76
C ASN A 53 6.76 -26.78 -15.04
N HIS A 54 6.43 -25.49 -15.08
CA HIS A 54 5.82 -24.82 -16.23
C HIS A 54 6.78 -23.84 -16.92
N ARG A 55 8.03 -23.74 -16.41
CA ARG A 55 9.00 -22.77 -16.89
C ARG A 55 9.51 -23.14 -18.28
N LYS A 56 9.41 -22.21 -19.22
CA LYS A 56 9.96 -22.32 -20.57
C LYS A 56 11.33 -21.64 -20.63
N ALA A 57 12.25 -22.26 -21.37
CA ALA A 57 13.62 -21.77 -21.60
C ALA A 57 14.40 -21.46 -20.32
N ASP A 58 14.02 -22.06 -19.18
CA ASP A 58 14.54 -21.77 -17.85
C ASP A 58 14.55 -20.28 -17.44
N LEU A 59 13.86 -19.43 -18.19
CA LEU A 59 13.84 -17.99 -18.02
C LEU A 59 12.99 -17.58 -16.81
N ARG A 60 13.57 -16.70 -15.99
CA ARG A 60 12.97 -16.15 -14.76
C ARG A 60 12.80 -14.63 -14.89
N LEU A 61 11.66 -14.18 -15.38
CA LEU A 61 11.33 -12.75 -15.45
C LEU A 61 10.88 -12.17 -14.10
N ASP A 62 10.55 -13.04 -13.14
CA ASP A 62 10.13 -12.67 -11.79
C ASP A 62 11.29 -12.24 -10.88
N THR A 63 12.54 -12.47 -11.29
CA THR A 63 13.75 -12.06 -10.56
C THR A 63 14.71 -11.26 -11.44
N LEU A 64 15.50 -10.39 -10.82
CA LEU A 64 16.50 -9.59 -11.53
C LEU A 64 17.58 -10.50 -12.13
N GLU A 65 18.11 -11.42 -11.33
CA GLU A 65 19.18 -12.34 -11.73
C GLU A 65 18.75 -13.19 -12.94
N GLY A 66 17.49 -13.60 -12.96
CA GLY A 66 16.91 -14.38 -14.03
C GLY A 66 16.72 -13.61 -15.33
N ALA A 67 16.29 -12.35 -15.25
CA ALA A 67 16.09 -11.50 -16.41
C ALA A 67 17.41 -11.04 -17.04
N LEU A 68 18.47 -10.93 -16.24
CA LEU A 68 19.82 -10.55 -16.66
C LEU A 68 20.71 -11.75 -17.05
N ALA A 69 20.27 -12.98 -16.78
CA ALA A 69 21.05 -14.18 -17.05
C ALA A 69 21.39 -14.31 -18.54
N ASP A 70 22.57 -14.88 -18.82
CA ASP A 70 22.94 -15.33 -20.16
C ASP A 70 22.15 -16.60 -20.51
N LEU A 71 21.40 -16.54 -21.60
CA LEU A 71 20.51 -17.59 -22.10
C LEU A 71 21.05 -18.24 -23.38
N GLY A 72 22.37 -18.21 -23.56
CA GLY A 72 23.03 -18.74 -24.75
C GLY A 72 23.23 -17.64 -25.79
N ASP A 73 24.04 -16.63 -25.42
CA ASP A 73 24.46 -15.47 -26.21
C ASP A 73 23.51 -14.26 -26.18
N TYR A 74 22.45 -14.30 -25.37
CA TYR A 74 21.52 -13.19 -25.17
C TYR A 74 20.98 -13.16 -23.74
N ALA A 75 20.44 -12.01 -23.33
CA ALA A 75 19.73 -11.83 -22.07
C ALA A 75 18.32 -11.29 -22.34
N ALA A 76 17.36 -11.65 -21.48
CA ALA A 76 16.00 -11.12 -21.61
C ALA A 76 15.98 -9.60 -21.46
N VAL A 77 16.73 -9.07 -20.48
CA VAL A 77 16.87 -7.64 -20.22
C VAL A 77 18.35 -7.27 -20.23
N VAL A 78 18.71 -6.27 -21.06
CA VAL A 78 20.03 -5.64 -21.06
C VAL A 78 19.85 -4.18 -20.62
N PRO A 79 20.21 -3.83 -19.37
CA PRO A 79 20.09 -2.48 -18.83
C PRO A 79 20.62 -1.39 -19.77
N GLY A 80 19.80 -0.37 -20.04
CA GLY A 80 20.14 0.75 -20.91
C GLY A 80 20.15 0.43 -22.41
N ALA A 81 19.93 -0.83 -22.82
CA ALA A 81 19.98 -1.24 -24.22
C ALA A 81 18.73 -2.04 -24.65
N PRO A 82 17.57 -1.38 -24.84
CA PRO A 82 16.34 -2.05 -25.29
C PRO A 82 16.54 -2.84 -26.59
N GLY A 83 17.32 -2.32 -27.53
CA GLY A 83 17.61 -2.99 -28.81
C GLY A 83 18.51 -4.23 -28.70
N LYS A 84 19.12 -4.49 -27.54
CA LYS A 84 19.89 -5.71 -27.26
C LYS A 84 19.14 -6.66 -26.30
N SER A 85 17.94 -6.28 -25.87
CA SER A 85 17.15 -7.04 -24.91
C SER A 85 16.20 -7.96 -25.64
N GLU A 86 16.33 -9.28 -25.43
CA GLU A 86 15.50 -10.27 -26.12
C GLU A 86 14.02 -10.09 -25.81
N LEU A 87 13.69 -9.62 -24.59
CA LEU A 87 12.31 -9.29 -24.21
C LEU A 87 11.68 -8.32 -25.23
N ILE A 88 12.41 -7.29 -25.66
CA ILE A 88 11.90 -6.31 -26.62
C ILE A 88 11.70 -6.94 -27.99
N ALA A 89 12.64 -7.78 -28.44
CA ALA A 89 12.51 -8.50 -29.71
C ALA A 89 11.26 -9.39 -29.73
N ARG A 90 11.03 -10.15 -28.65
CA ARG A 90 9.90 -11.07 -28.52
C ARG A 90 8.54 -10.38 -28.45
N ILE A 91 8.45 -9.22 -27.82
CA ILE A 91 7.16 -8.48 -27.74
C ILE A 91 6.87 -7.61 -28.98
N THR A 92 7.84 -7.45 -29.89
CA THR A 92 7.71 -6.59 -31.09
C THR A 92 7.80 -7.33 -32.41
N THR A 93 8.27 -8.58 -32.44
CA THR A 93 8.31 -9.40 -33.65
C THR A 93 6.91 -9.64 -34.23
N GLY A 94 6.86 -9.77 -35.56
CA GLY A 94 5.66 -10.18 -36.30
C GLY A 94 5.62 -11.67 -36.61
N ASP A 95 6.64 -12.43 -36.20
CA ASP A 95 6.70 -13.88 -36.35
C ASP A 95 5.81 -14.56 -35.30
N GLU A 96 4.83 -15.34 -35.74
CA GLU A 96 3.85 -16.00 -34.86
C GLU A 96 4.49 -17.07 -33.94
N ASP A 97 5.61 -17.67 -34.36
CA ASP A 97 6.30 -18.69 -33.58
C ASP A 97 7.19 -18.08 -32.47
N ASP A 98 7.63 -16.84 -32.66
CA ASP A 98 8.55 -16.15 -31.76
C ASP A 98 7.90 -15.06 -30.89
N VAL A 99 6.71 -14.58 -31.26
CA VAL A 99 6.02 -13.50 -30.54
C VAL A 99 5.60 -13.91 -29.13
N MET A 100 5.81 -13.00 -28.18
CA MET A 100 5.40 -13.19 -26.78
C MET A 100 4.42 -12.08 -26.34
N PRO A 101 3.34 -12.44 -25.61
CA PRO A 101 2.90 -13.81 -25.32
C PRO A 101 2.47 -14.57 -26.58
N PRO A 102 2.59 -15.90 -26.60
CA PRO A 102 2.19 -16.69 -27.77
C PRO A 102 0.68 -16.56 -28.04
N PRO A 103 0.24 -16.59 -29.32
CA PRO A 103 -1.16 -16.36 -29.67
C PRO A 103 -2.16 -17.32 -28.99
N ASP A 104 -1.74 -18.56 -28.72
CA ASP A 104 -2.55 -19.59 -28.05
C ASP A 104 -2.92 -19.25 -26.59
N THR A 105 -2.20 -18.31 -25.96
CA THR A 105 -2.50 -17.82 -24.62
C THR A 105 -3.69 -16.86 -24.59
N GLY A 106 -4.07 -16.30 -25.76
CA GLY A 106 -5.08 -15.25 -25.88
C GLY A 106 -4.70 -13.91 -25.23
N LYS A 107 -3.43 -13.75 -24.80
CA LYS A 107 -2.90 -12.53 -24.19
C LYS A 107 -2.13 -11.73 -25.23
N THR A 108 -2.33 -10.42 -25.26
CA THR A 108 -1.59 -9.51 -26.13
C THR A 108 -1.09 -8.30 -25.35
N LEU A 109 -0.01 -7.68 -25.83
CA LEU A 109 0.50 -6.43 -25.29
C LEU A 109 -0.01 -5.25 -26.11
N SER A 110 -0.49 -4.21 -25.45
CA SER A 110 -0.79 -2.93 -26.10
C SER A 110 0.49 -2.19 -26.47
N ASP A 111 0.41 -1.21 -27.37
CA ASP A 111 1.57 -0.41 -27.74
C ASP A 111 2.13 0.38 -26.56
N ASP A 112 1.27 0.81 -25.64
CA ASP A 112 1.66 1.50 -24.40
C ASP A 112 2.44 0.56 -23.47
N GLU A 113 2.00 -0.68 -23.30
CA GLU A 113 2.72 -1.68 -22.49
C GLU A 113 4.08 -2.03 -23.11
N LYS A 114 4.14 -2.21 -24.45
CA LYS A 114 5.41 -2.42 -25.15
C LYS A 114 6.35 -1.21 -24.99
N LYS A 115 5.78 0.00 -25.00
CA LYS A 115 6.53 1.23 -24.76
C LYS A 115 7.05 1.30 -23.33
N LEU A 116 6.27 0.91 -22.32
CA LEU A 116 6.71 0.85 -20.93
C LEU A 116 7.94 -0.06 -20.76
N PHE A 117 7.95 -1.26 -21.36
CA PHE A 117 9.13 -2.12 -21.33
C PHE A 117 10.35 -1.47 -21.99
N ARG A 118 10.18 -0.87 -23.17
CA ARG A 118 11.29 -0.16 -23.85
C ARG A 118 11.86 0.96 -22.99
N ASP A 119 10.98 1.80 -22.44
CA ASP A 119 11.38 2.96 -21.63
C ASP A 119 12.03 2.51 -20.32
N TRP A 120 11.47 1.51 -19.63
CA TRP A 120 12.03 0.96 -18.40
C TRP A 120 13.43 0.38 -18.63
N ILE A 121 13.63 -0.41 -19.68
CA ILE A 121 14.96 -0.94 -20.01
C ILE A 121 15.92 0.19 -20.37
N ALA A 122 15.47 1.18 -21.15
CA ALA A 122 16.29 2.34 -21.51
C ALA A 122 16.72 3.15 -20.26
N GLN A 123 15.87 3.19 -19.23
CA GLN A 123 16.13 3.84 -17.94
C GLN A 123 16.99 2.99 -16.99
N GLY A 124 17.45 1.81 -17.42
CA GLY A 124 18.35 0.95 -16.64
C GLY A 124 17.73 -0.38 -16.20
N GLY A 125 16.43 -0.60 -16.42
CA GLY A 125 15.78 -1.88 -16.15
C GLY A 125 15.81 -2.30 -14.68
N GLU A 126 15.77 -1.34 -13.74
CA GLU A 126 15.87 -1.64 -12.32
C GLU A 126 14.66 -2.44 -11.84
N TYR A 127 14.92 -3.54 -11.15
CA TYR A 127 13.91 -4.32 -10.44
C TYR A 127 13.71 -3.74 -9.04
N GLU A 128 12.45 -3.58 -8.65
CA GLU A 128 12.09 -3.17 -7.30
C GLU A 128 11.69 -4.38 -6.44
N ALA A 129 12.07 -4.37 -5.15
CA ALA A 129 11.48 -5.26 -4.16
C ALA A 129 9.96 -5.08 -4.11
N HIS A 130 9.20 -6.05 -3.59
CA HIS A 130 7.75 -5.90 -3.48
C HIS A 130 7.39 -4.63 -2.69
N TRP A 131 6.44 -3.83 -3.21
CA TRP A 131 6.13 -2.49 -2.71
C TRP A 131 5.83 -2.44 -1.21
N ALA A 132 5.24 -3.49 -0.65
CA ALA A 132 4.92 -3.60 0.78
C ALA A 132 6.17 -3.63 1.69
N TYR A 133 7.34 -3.98 1.15
CA TYR A 133 8.60 -4.08 1.88
C TYR A 133 9.58 -2.94 1.56
N ILE A 134 9.15 -1.95 0.78
CA ILE A 134 9.92 -0.74 0.51
C ILE A 134 9.44 0.34 1.49
N PRO A 135 10.31 0.90 2.34
CA PRO A 135 9.94 1.99 3.23
C PRO A 135 9.32 3.17 2.46
N PRO A 136 8.13 3.65 2.85
CA PRO A 136 7.49 4.76 2.14
C PRO A 136 8.33 6.04 2.31
N LYS A 137 8.63 6.69 1.18
CA LYS A 137 9.29 8.01 1.17
C LYS A 137 8.22 9.09 1.12
N ARG A 138 8.37 10.14 1.94
CA ARG A 138 7.44 11.27 1.94
C ARG A 138 7.52 12.00 0.58
N PRO A 139 6.43 12.03 -0.21
CA PRO A 139 6.45 12.72 -1.49
C PRO A 139 6.47 14.24 -1.32
N SER A 140 6.94 14.95 -2.34
CA SER A 140 6.78 16.40 -2.41
C SER A 140 5.30 16.78 -2.51
N MET A 141 4.93 17.87 -1.87
CA MET A 141 3.56 18.40 -1.93
C MET A 141 3.22 18.83 -3.37
N PRO A 142 2.09 18.39 -3.93
CA PRO A 142 1.71 18.78 -5.28
C PRO A 142 1.29 20.25 -5.32
N THR A 143 1.57 20.89 -6.45
CA THR A 143 1.04 22.23 -6.74
C THR A 143 -0.37 22.08 -7.31
N VAL A 144 -1.31 22.83 -6.72
CA VAL A 144 -2.74 22.80 -7.10
C VAL A 144 -3.19 24.20 -7.48
N SER A 145 -4.15 24.29 -8.41
CA SER A 145 -4.66 25.56 -8.90
C SER A 145 -5.56 26.25 -7.87
N ALA A 146 -6.49 25.51 -7.26
CA ALA A 146 -7.42 26.02 -6.26
C ALA A 146 -6.82 26.00 -4.84
N ARG A 147 -5.93 26.95 -4.54
CA ARG A 147 -5.15 26.98 -3.29
C ARG A 147 -5.98 27.12 -2.00
N ALA A 148 -7.21 27.61 -2.08
CA ALA A 148 -8.06 27.87 -0.92
C ALA A 148 -8.92 26.67 -0.50
N TRP A 149 -9.09 25.67 -1.35
CA TRP A 149 -9.91 24.49 -1.05
C TRP A 149 -9.24 23.49 -0.09
N PRO A 150 -7.94 23.18 -0.22
CA PRO A 150 -7.30 22.21 0.68
C PRO A 150 -7.22 22.71 2.12
N SER A 151 -7.76 21.94 3.07
CA SER A 151 -7.65 22.18 4.51
C SER A 151 -6.36 21.59 5.12
N GLY A 152 -5.70 20.68 4.39
CA GLY A 152 -4.49 20.02 4.84
C GLY A 152 -3.64 19.43 3.72
N ALA A 153 -2.64 18.63 4.11
CA ALA A 153 -1.73 18.00 3.16
C ALA A 153 -2.44 16.97 2.27
N ILE A 154 -3.31 16.14 2.86
CA ILE A 154 -4.05 15.09 2.14
C ILE A 154 -4.92 15.70 1.03
N ASP A 155 -5.64 16.78 1.33
CA ASP A 155 -6.50 17.47 0.37
C ASP A 155 -5.74 17.97 -0.86
N ARG A 156 -4.46 18.35 -0.71
CA ARG A 156 -3.64 18.77 -1.86
C ARG A 156 -3.38 17.60 -2.82
N PHE A 157 -3.13 16.40 -2.29
CA PHE A 157 -2.97 15.20 -3.13
C PHE A 157 -4.28 14.81 -3.81
N ILE A 158 -5.41 14.89 -3.09
CA ILE A 158 -6.74 14.61 -3.66
C ILE A 158 -7.07 15.64 -4.75
N LEU A 159 -6.89 16.92 -4.47
CA LEU A 159 -7.18 18.00 -5.41
C LEU A 159 -6.30 17.91 -6.66
N ALA A 160 -5.01 17.61 -6.52
CA ALA A 160 -4.14 17.40 -7.67
C ALA A 160 -4.66 16.29 -8.59
N ARG A 161 -5.18 15.18 -8.02
CA ARG A 161 -5.79 14.11 -8.81
C ARG A 161 -7.10 14.55 -9.46
N ILE A 162 -7.96 15.26 -8.75
CA ILE A 162 -9.22 15.83 -9.27
C ILE A 162 -8.94 16.77 -10.45
N GLU A 163 -8.03 17.72 -10.29
CA GLU A 163 -7.61 18.67 -11.33
C GLU A 163 -7.02 17.93 -12.55
N SER A 164 -6.16 16.93 -12.34
CA SER A 164 -5.60 16.10 -13.44
C SER A 164 -6.66 15.33 -14.23
N ALA A 165 -7.80 15.06 -13.62
CA ALA A 165 -8.93 14.38 -14.25
C ALA A 165 -9.93 15.37 -14.89
N ASN A 166 -9.62 16.68 -14.91
CA ASN A 166 -10.52 17.75 -15.33
C ASN A 166 -11.85 17.76 -14.55
N LEU A 167 -11.79 17.39 -13.27
CA LEU A 167 -12.93 17.41 -12.35
C LEU A 167 -12.82 18.60 -11.39
N SER A 168 -13.91 18.88 -10.68
CA SER A 168 -13.95 19.86 -9.59
C SER A 168 -14.45 19.20 -8.30
N PRO A 169 -13.99 19.64 -7.13
CA PRO A 169 -14.48 19.12 -5.87
C PRO A 169 -16.00 19.30 -5.73
N SER A 170 -16.66 18.32 -5.13
CA SER A 170 -18.08 18.44 -4.78
C SER A 170 -18.27 19.48 -3.66
N PRO A 171 -19.44 20.14 -3.60
CA PRO A 171 -19.77 21.00 -2.48
C PRO A 171 -19.77 20.20 -1.17
N GLN A 172 -19.52 20.90 -0.07
CA GLN A 172 -19.61 20.31 1.27
C GLN A 172 -21.04 19.80 1.52
N ALA A 173 -21.14 18.63 2.14
CA ALA A 173 -22.43 18.06 2.50
C ALA A 173 -23.15 18.90 3.57
N ASP A 174 -24.47 18.80 3.62
CA ASP A 174 -25.28 19.47 4.64
C ASP A 174 -24.98 18.95 6.05
N ALA A 175 -25.34 19.74 7.07
CA ALA A 175 -25.04 19.44 8.47
C ALA A 175 -25.63 18.11 8.97
N ALA A 176 -26.81 17.69 8.49
CA ALA A 176 -27.40 16.42 8.89
C ALA A 176 -26.63 15.24 8.29
N THR A 177 -26.22 15.36 7.04
CA THR A 177 -25.36 14.38 6.36
C THR A 177 -23.98 14.28 7.04
N LEU A 178 -23.35 15.42 7.35
CA LEU A 178 -22.07 15.44 8.05
C LEU A 178 -22.17 14.83 9.46
N ALA A 179 -23.19 15.21 10.23
CA ALA A 179 -23.45 14.62 11.54
C ALA A 179 -23.58 13.10 11.46
N ARG A 180 -24.32 12.60 10.46
CA ARG A 180 -24.52 11.16 10.25
C ARG A 180 -23.22 10.44 9.91
N ARG A 181 -22.43 10.95 8.97
CA ARG A 181 -21.15 10.36 8.56
C ARG A 181 -20.18 10.27 9.74
N LEU A 182 -19.94 11.40 10.40
CA LEU A 182 -19.04 11.47 11.56
C LEU A 182 -19.41 10.45 12.66
N HIS A 183 -20.69 10.36 13.01
CA HIS A 183 -21.13 9.48 14.07
C HIS A 183 -21.02 7.99 13.72
N PHE A 184 -21.39 7.59 12.49
CA PHE A 184 -21.24 6.20 12.08
C PHE A 184 -19.79 5.79 11.90
N ASP A 185 -18.96 6.69 11.35
CA ASP A 185 -17.55 6.42 11.14
C ASP A 185 -16.81 6.32 12.47
N LEU A 186 -16.99 7.30 13.36
CA LEU A 186 -16.22 7.39 14.60
C LEU A 186 -16.81 6.59 15.76
N THR A 187 -18.14 6.40 15.83
CA THR A 187 -18.77 5.71 16.98
C THR A 187 -19.66 4.53 16.59
N GLY A 188 -19.91 4.29 15.30
CA GLY A 188 -20.81 3.22 14.84
C GLY A 188 -22.29 3.41 15.18
N LEU A 189 -22.68 4.57 15.74
CA LEU A 189 -24.02 4.83 16.25
C LEU A 189 -24.63 6.04 15.56
N PRO A 190 -25.96 6.12 15.40
CA PRO A 190 -26.60 7.27 14.79
C PRO A 190 -26.40 8.56 15.62
N PRO A 191 -26.30 9.74 14.97
CA PRO A 191 -26.14 11.01 15.69
C PRO A 191 -27.43 11.42 16.41
N SER A 192 -27.29 12.25 17.44
CA SER A 192 -28.45 12.93 18.02
C SER A 192 -28.96 14.06 17.10
N PRO A 193 -30.27 14.36 17.08
CA PRO A 193 -30.79 15.52 16.36
C PRO A 193 -30.18 16.85 16.82
N ARG A 194 -29.70 16.92 18.07
CA ARG A 194 -29.04 18.12 18.62
C ARG A 194 -27.70 18.39 17.94
N LEU A 195 -26.95 17.35 17.60
CA LEU A 195 -25.67 17.51 16.92
C LEU A 195 -25.84 18.10 15.52
N ALA A 196 -26.80 17.59 14.73
CA ALA A 196 -27.08 18.12 13.40
C ALA A 196 -27.51 19.60 13.46
N LYS A 197 -28.34 19.96 14.45
CA LYS A 197 -28.70 21.37 14.69
C LYS A 197 -27.50 22.22 15.06
N ARG A 198 -26.61 21.71 15.92
CA ARG A 198 -25.39 22.40 16.35
C ARG A 198 -24.45 22.65 15.16
N LEU A 199 -24.19 21.63 14.33
CA LEU A 199 -23.41 21.77 13.09
C LEU A 199 -24.07 22.72 12.08
N ALA A 200 -25.40 22.78 12.03
CA ALA A 200 -26.12 23.72 11.17
C ALA A 200 -26.07 25.17 11.68
N SER A 201 -26.05 25.38 12.99
CA SER A 201 -26.08 26.71 13.61
C SER A 201 -24.70 27.33 13.84
N ASP A 202 -23.68 26.49 14.05
CA ASP A 202 -22.32 26.93 14.33
C ASP A 202 -21.56 27.15 13.02
N THR A 203 -21.45 28.41 12.62
CA THR A 203 -20.77 28.84 11.39
C THR A 203 -19.28 29.09 11.59
N SER A 204 -18.72 28.82 12.77
CA SER A 204 -17.27 28.95 13.00
C SER A 204 -16.51 27.92 12.16
N PRO A 205 -15.34 28.27 11.61
CA PRO A 205 -14.54 27.35 10.80
C PRO A 205 -14.09 26.10 11.58
N GLU A 206 -14.09 26.14 12.91
CA GLU A 206 -13.72 25.03 13.79
C GLU A 206 -14.91 24.19 14.27
N ALA A 207 -16.15 24.53 13.88
CA ALA A 207 -17.36 23.80 14.33
C ALA A 207 -17.29 22.31 14.03
N TYR A 208 -16.83 21.94 12.83
CA TYR A 208 -16.64 20.56 12.42
C TYR A 208 -15.55 19.86 13.23
N ALA A 209 -14.39 20.50 13.38
CA ALA A 209 -13.24 19.95 14.10
C ALA A 209 -13.58 19.65 15.58
N ARG A 210 -14.28 20.57 16.25
CA ARG A 210 -14.74 20.36 17.64
C ARG A 210 -15.61 19.11 17.80
N VAL A 211 -16.49 18.85 16.83
CA VAL A 211 -17.33 17.65 16.85
C VAL A 211 -16.49 16.40 16.64
N VAL A 212 -15.51 16.44 15.73
CA VAL A 212 -14.58 15.33 15.54
C VAL A 212 -13.84 15.03 16.84
N ASP A 213 -13.29 16.04 17.51
CA ASP A 213 -12.57 15.88 18.78
C ASP A 213 -13.47 15.31 19.89
N GLU A 214 -14.72 15.78 20.00
CA GLU A 214 -15.72 15.25 20.94
C GLU A 214 -16.00 13.76 20.71
N LEU A 215 -16.11 13.35 19.45
CA LEU A 215 -16.38 11.97 19.08
C LEU A 215 -15.16 11.06 19.28
N LEU A 216 -13.95 11.54 18.96
CA LEU A 216 -12.70 10.83 19.21
C LEU A 216 -12.44 10.64 20.72
N ALA A 217 -12.83 11.60 21.56
CA ALA A 217 -12.72 11.50 23.02
C ALA A 217 -13.78 10.60 23.67
N SER A 218 -14.79 10.16 22.91
CA SER A 218 -15.85 9.28 23.41
C SER A 218 -15.33 7.85 23.57
N PRO A 219 -15.66 7.13 24.66
CA PRO A 219 -15.33 5.70 24.80
C PRO A 219 -15.84 4.83 23.64
N ARG A 220 -16.91 5.28 22.97
CA ARG A 220 -17.51 4.62 21.81
C ARG A 220 -16.58 4.60 20.59
N PHE A 221 -15.59 5.49 20.53
CA PHE A 221 -14.58 5.48 19.48
C PHE A 221 -13.73 4.22 19.53
N GLY A 222 -13.17 3.90 20.71
CA GLY A 222 -12.42 2.67 20.92
C GLY A 222 -13.26 1.42 20.70
N GLU A 223 -14.54 1.42 21.11
CA GLU A 223 -15.47 0.31 20.81
C GLU A 223 -15.64 0.11 19.30
N ARG A 224 -15.81 1.19 18.55
CA ARG A 224 -16.00 1.17 17.10
C ARG A 224 -14.77 0.66 16.36
N LEU A 225 -13.58 1.14 16.72
CA LEU A 225 -12.33 0.67 16.11
C LEU A 225 -12.01 -0.76 16.52
N ALA A 226 -12.26 -1.13 17.77
CA ALA A 226 -12.02 -2.47 18.27
C ALA A 226 -12.79 -3.53 17.48
N THR A 227 -14.01 -3.26 16.99
CA THR A 227 -14.75 -4.21 16.16
C THR A 227 -13.93 -4.71 14.97
N TYR A 228 -13.31 -3.79 14.22
CA TYR A 228 -12.49 -4.15 13.06
C TYR A 228 -11.25 -4.96 13.45
N TRP A 229 -10.60 -4.57 14.55
CA TRP A 229 -9.41 -5.27 15.03
C TRP A 229 -9.74 -6.67 15.53
N LEU A 230 -10.82 -6.82 16.30
CA LEU A 230 -11.26 -8.08 16.88
C LEU A 230 -11.66 -9.08 15.79
N ASP A 231 -12.28 -8.62 14.71
CA ASP A 231 -12.53 -9.44 13.52
C ASP A 231 -11.23 -9.90 12.86
N LEU A 232 -10.26 -8.99 12.69
CA LEU A 232 -8.96 -9.27 12.06
C LEU A 232 -8.16 -10.34 12.84
N VAL A 233 -8.18 -10.27 14.17
CA VAL A 233 -7.48 -11.23 15.04
C VAL A 233 -8.34 -12.46 15.36
N ARG A 234 -9.57 -12.53 14.82
CA ARG A 234 -10.51 -13.65 14.98
C ARG A 234 -10.88 -13.91 16.43
N TYR A 235 -11.12 -12.84 17.17
CA TYR A 235 -11.60 -12.91 18.54
C TYR A 235 -12.90 -13.73 18.62
N ALA A 236 -12.95 -14.68 19.55
CA ALA A 236 -14.14 -15.44 19.88
C ALA A 236 -14.17 -15.75 21.37
N ASP A 237 -15.37 -15.76 21.95
CA ASP A 237 -15.62 -16.19 23.34
C ASP A 237 -15.84 -17.71 23.44
N THR A 238 -15.63 -18.44 22.35
CA THR A 238 -15.71 -19.90 22.27
C THR A 238 -14.49 -20.48 21.57
N VAL A 239 -14.26 -21.77 21.79
CA VAL A 239 -13.27 -22.52 21.01
C VAL A 239 -13.85 -22.98 19.66
N GLY A 240 -13.08 -23.74 18.89
CA GLY A 240 -13.55 -24.33 17.64
C GLY A 240 -12.99 -25.75 17.42
N TYR A 241 -13.02 -26.22 16.17
CA TYR A 241 -12.83 -27.61 15.75
C TYR A 241 -13.97 -28.57 16.10
N HIS A 242 -14.13 -28.94 17.37
CA HIS A 242 -15.06 -30.00 17.77
C HIS A 242 -16.37 -29.47 18.36
N GLY A 243 -16.35 -28.26 18.95
CA GLY A 243 -17.54 -27.63 19.51
C GLY A 243 -17.28 -26.20 19.94
N ASP A 244 -18.32 -25.57 20.50
CA ASP A 244 -18.35 -24.16 20.85
C ASP A 244 -18.27 -23.95 22.38
N GLN A 245 -17.35 -24.65 23.04
CA GLN A 245 -17.18 -24.46 24.49
C GLN A 245 -16.60 -23.08 24.80
N ASP A 246 -17.03 -22.48 25.92
CA ASP A 246 -16.58 -21.17 26.38
C ASP A 246 -15.04 -21.06 26.46
N HIS A 247 -14.53 -19.93 25.98
CA HIS A 247 -13.12 -19.55 26.03
C HIS A 247 -12.99 -18.15 26.65
N ALA A 248 -12.60 -18.11 27.92
CA ALA A 248 -12.56 -16.87 28.69
C ALA A 248 -11.38 -15.96 28.28
N ILE A 249 -11.60 -15.08 27.29
CA ILE A 249 -10.59 -14.15 26.78
C ILE A 249 -11.08 -12.69 26.72
N THR A 250 -12.23 -12.38 27.33
CA THR A 250 -12.81 -11.03 27.40
C THR A 250 -11.88 -9.92 27.90
N PRO A 251 -10.89 -10.14 28.80
CA PRO A 251 -9.94 -9.09 29.15
C PRO A 251 -9.14 -8.57 27.95
N TYR A 252 -8.87 -9.41 26.94
CA TYR A 252 -8.19 -8.96 25.73
C TYR A 252 -9.03 -7.95 24.94
N ARG A 253 -10.33 -8.22 24.77
CA ARG A 253 -11.26 -7.29 24.11
C ARG A 253 -11.26 -5.94 24.80
N ASP A 254 -11.36 -5.95 26.13
CA ASP A 254 -11.39 -4.72 26.92
C ASP A 254 -10.06 -3.96 26.84
N TRP A 255 -8.93 -4.68 26.79
CA TRP A 255 -7.62 -4.10 26.52
C TRP A 255 -7.53 -3.43 25.14
N VAL A 256 -8.02 -4.08 24.07
CA VAL A 256 -8.04 -3.50 22.71
C VAL A 256 -8.85 -2.20 22.67
N ILE A 257 -10.05 -2.21 23.26
CA ILE A 257 -10.92 -1.02 23.33
C ILE A 257 -10.20 0.12 24.07
N LYS A 258 -9.52 -0.20 25.18
CA LYS A 258 -8.75 0.78 25.95
C LYS A 258 -7.57 1.31 25.15
N ALA A 259 -6.81 0.45 24.46
CA ALA A 259 -5.65 0.84 23.67
C ALA A 259 -6.01 1.84 22.57
N PHE A 260 -7.16 1.66 21.90
CA PHE A 260 -7.65 2.63 20.93
C PHE A 260 -8.07 3.97 21.57
N ASN A 261 -8.80 3.93 22.69
CA ASN A 261 -9.22 5.15 23.39
C ASN A 261 -8.05 5.94 24.00
N ASP A 262 -7.00 5.24 24.45
CA ASP A 262 -5.77 5.86 24.95
C ASP A 262 -4.86 6.38 23.82
N ASN A 263 -5.20 6.09 22.56
CA ASN A 263 -4.35 6.35 21.40
C ASN A 263 -2.94 5.74 21.56
N LEU A 264 -2.89 4.46 21.97
CA LEU A 264 -1.64 3.73 22.16
C LEU A 264 -0.85 3.70 20.83
N PRO A 265 0.44 4.08 20.83
CA PRO A 265 1.26 4.03 19.62
C PRO A 265 1.26 2.64 18.98
N PHE A 266 1.18 2.58 17.66
CA PHE A 266 1.01 1.32 16.92
C PHE A 266 2.18 0.33 17.12
N ASP A 267 3.39 0.84 17.32
CA ASP A 267 4.58 0.04 17.67
C ASP A 267 4.42 -0.63 19.04
N GLN A 268 3.92 0.10 20.05
CA GLN A 268 3.61 -0.46 21.37
C GLN A 268 2.43 -1.44 21.30
N PHE A 269 1.34 -1.05 20.64
CA PHE A 269 0.17 -1.91 20.42
C PHE A 269 0.57 -3.25 19.76
N THR A 270 1.50 -3.20 18.81
CA THR A 270 2.07 -4.40 18.16
C THR A 270 2.91 -5.22 19.13
N ALA A 271 3.89 -4.59 19.80
CA ALA A 271 4.81 -5.30 20.69
C ALA A 271 4.08 -5.98 21.86
N GLU A 272 3.11 -5.30 22.48
CA GLU A 272 2.36 -5.83 23.61
C GLU A 272 1.49 -7.04 23.22
N GLN A 273 0.92 -7.06 22.01
CA GLN A 273 0.14 -8.21 21.53
C GLN A 273 1.01 -9.40 21.14
N LEU A 274 2.14 -9.16 20.46
CA LEU A 274 2.99 -10.25 20.00
C LEU A 274 3.81 -10.88 21.13
N ALA A 275 4.26 -10.06 22.10
CA ALA A 275 5.23 -10.49 23.10
C ALA A 275 5.10 -9.75 24.45
N GLY A 276 3.92 -9.23 24.79
CA GLY A 276 3.72 -8.44 26.02
C GLY A 276 4.07 -9.17 27.32
N ASP A 277 3.88 -10.48 27.38
CA ASP A 277 4.27 -11.33 28.51
C ASP A 277 5.79 -11.55 28.64
N LEU A 278 6.53 -11.33 27.54
CA LEU A 278 7.99 -11.43 27.48
C LEU A 278 8.69 -10.10 27.76
N LEU A 279 7.94 -9.00 27.91
CA LEU A 279 8.53 -7.71 28.27
C LEU A 279 9.14 -7.75 29.68
N PRO A 280 10.29 -7.09 29.91
CA PRO A 280 10.87 -6.98 31.25
C PRO A 280 9.86 -6.36 32.22
N ASN A 281 9.60 -7.03 33.35
CA ASN A 281 8.62 -6.61 34.35
C ASN A 281 7.20 -6.35 33.78
N ALA A 282 6.77 -7.17 32.81
CA ALA A 282 5.48 -7.04 32.15
C ALA A 282 4.31 -6.77 33.10
N THR A 283 3.58 -5.68 32.83
CA THR A 283 2.37 -5.33 33.57
C THR A 283 1.24 -6.33 33.30
N MET A 284 0.17 -6.30 34.12
CA MET A 284 -1.00 -7.15 33.86
C MET A 284 -1.62 -6.84 32.48
N ASN A 285 -1.69 -5.57 32.08
CA ASN A 285 -2.23 -5.18 30.77
C ASN A 285 -1.41 -5.74 29.62
N GLN A 286 -0.07 -5.71 29.72
CA GLN A 286 0.82 -6.29 28.69
C GLN A 286 0.67 -7.82 28.59
N LYS A 287 0.48 -8.49 29.73
CA LYS A 287 0.18 -9.93 29.74
C LYS A 287 -1.20 -10.22 29.12
N ILE A 288 -2.20 -9.39 29.41
CA ILE A 288 -3.53 -9.50 28.77
C ILE A 288 -3.42 -9.28 27.25
N ALA A 289 -2.66 -8.28 26.80
CA ALA A 289 -2.42 -8.00 25.39
C ALA A 289 -1.82 -9.21 24.66
N SER A 290 -0.83 -9.88 25.27
CA SER A 290 -0.22 -11.10 24.73
C SER A 290 -1.21 -12.26 24.55
N GLY A 291 -2.40 -12.15 25.15
CA GLY A 291 -3.56 -13.00 24.91
C GLY A 291 -3.95 -13.09 23.43
N TYR A 292 -3.51 -12.16 22.58
CA TYR A 292 -3.55 -12.27 21.12
C TYR A 292 -3.10 -13.66 20.63
N ASN A 293 -2.00 -14.20 21.17
CA ASN A 293 -1.45 -15.51 20.80
C ASN A 293 -2.32 -16.70 21.22
N ARG A 294 -3.47 -16.45 21.85
CA ARG A 294 -4.48 -17.41 22.28
C ARG A 294 -5.82 -17.27 21.52
N LEU A 295 -5.97 -16.27 20.65
CA LEU A 295 -7.18 -16.04 19.83
C LEU A 295 -7.28 -16.92 18.58
N LEU A 296 -6.42 -17.93 18.50
CA LEU A 296 -6.51 -18.97 17.47
C LEU A 296 -7.66 -19.92 17.78
N GLN A 297 -8.16 -20.60 16.75
CA GLN A 297 -9.12 -21.68 16.95
C GLN A 297 -8.46 -22.76 17.83
N THR A 298 -8.98 -23.01 19.03
CA THR A 298 -8.48 -24.04 19.96
C THR A 298 -9.46 -25.18 20.10
N SER A 299 -9.09 -26.30 20.73
CA SER A 299 -10.00 -27.41 21.05
C SER A 299 -9.97 -27.70 22.54
N HIS A 300 -11.13 -27.96 23.14
CA HIS A 300 -11.29 -28.48 24.50
C HIS A 300 -11.73 -29.97 24.50
N GLU A 301 -11.63 -30.65 23.35
CA GLU A 301 -12.02 -32.05 23.21
C GLU A 301 -11.13 -32.98 24.06
N GLY A 302 -11.74 -33.97 24.70
CA GLY A 302 -11.01 -35.06 25.33
C GLY A 302 -10.41 -35.98 24.27
N GLY A 303 -9.12 -36.29 24.38
CA GLY A 303 -8.45 -37.21 23.43
C GLY A 303 -7.73 -36.52 22.27
N VAL A 304 -7.59 -35.20 22.30
CA VAL A 304 -6.79 -34.46 21.30
C VAL A 304 -5.37 -35.02 21.15
N GLN A 305 -4.95 -35.20 19.90
CA GLN A 305 -3.57 -35.55 19.59
C GLN A 305 -2.69 -34.31 19.78
N LYS A 306 -2.01 -34.25 20.93
CA LYS A 306 -1.25 -33.05 21.35
C LYS A 306 -0.29 -32.52 20.28
N LYS A 307 0.44 -33.41 19.59
CA LYS A 307 1.41 -33.01 18.55
C LYS A 307 0.73 -32.36 17.34
N GLU A 308 -0.39 -32.92 16.89
CA GLU A 308 -1.17 -32.40 15.76
C GLU A 308 -1.70 -31.00 16.07
N TYR A 309 -2.33 -30.82 17.24
CA TYR A 309 -2.90 -29.53 17.62
C TYR A 309 -1.83 -28.47 17.91
N LEU A 310 -0.68 -28.84 18.48
CA LEU A 310 0.44 -27.90 18.61
C LEU A 310 0.94 -27.40 17.25
N ALA A 311 1.00 -28.26 16.23
CA ALA A 311 1.34 -27.86 14.87
C ALA A 311 0.28 -26.93 14.28
N LYS A 312 -1.01 -27.31 14.36
CA LYS A 312 -2.14 -26.49 13.90
C LYS A 312 -2.17 -25.10 14.54
N TYR A 313 -1.94 -25.02 15.86
CA TYR A 313 -1.93 -23.75 16.59
C TYR A 313 -0.74 -22.87 16.19
N SER A 314 0.42 -23.47 15.95
CA SER A 314 1.61 -22.74 15.49
C SER A 314 1.40 -22.20 14.08
N ALA A 315 0.87 -23.02 13.17
CA ALA A 315 0.53 -22.59 11.81
C ALA A 315 -0.51 -21.47 11.82
N ASP A 316 -1.51 -21.55 12.71
CA ASP A 316 -2.55 -20.53 12.79
C ASP A 316 -2.04 -19.17 13.29
N ARG A 317 -1.10 -19.16 14.23
CA ARG A 317 -0.41 -17.94 14.66
C ARG A 317 0.37 -17.31 13.51
N VAL A 318 1.11 -18.11 12.74
CA VAL A 318 1.85 -17.62 11.57
C VAL A 318 0.89 -17.01 10.54
N ARG A 319 -0.22 -17.68 10.24
CA ARG A 319 -1.26 -17.15 9.33
C ARG A 319 -1.85 -15.84 9.82
N ASN A 320 -2.19 -15.72 11.10
CA ASN A 320 -2.81 -14.49 11.58
C ASN A 320 -1.84 -13.33 11.68
N VAL A 321 -0.62 -13.56 12.16
CA VAL A 321 0.42 -12.52 12.20
C VAL A 321 0.76 -12.03 10.79
N SER A 322 0.94 -12.96 9.84
CA SER A 322 1.24 -12.59 8.45
C SER A 322 0.10 -11.79 7.81
N ASN A 323 -1.15 -12.18 8.01
CA ASN A 323 -2.29 -11.43 7.48
C ASN A 323 -2.46 -10.06 8.17
N ALA A 324 -2.44 -10.02 9.51
CA ALA A 324 -2.81 -8.82 10.26
C ALA A 324 -1.70 -7.75 10.34
N TRP A 325 -0.42 -8.15 10.37
CA TRP A 325 0.71 -7.20 10.43
C TRP A 325 1.48 -7.08 9.13
N LEU A 326 1.70 -8.19 8.40
CA LEU A 326 2.53 -8.16 7.19
C LEU A 326 1.72 -7.87 5.93
N GLY A 327 0.38 -7.98 5.98
CA GLY A 327 -0.48 -7.89 4.81
C GLY A 327 -0.17 -8.98 3.77
N ALA A 328 0.35 -10.12 4.22
CA ALA A 328 0.82 -11.21 3.38
C ALA A 328 0.20 -12.54 3.80
N THR A 329 -0.16 -13.37 2.83
CA THR A 329 -0.73 -14.70 3.08
C THR A 329 0.39 -15.74 3.16
N MET A 330 0.65 -16.29 4.35
CA MET A 330 1.63 -17.37 4.56
C MET A 330 0.97 -18.74 4.83
N GLY A 331 -0.33 -18.89 4.50
CA GLY A 331 -1.07 -20.13 4.76
C GLY A 331 -0.55 -21.35 3.99
N CYS A 332 -0.05 -21.15 2.77
CA CYS A 332 0.51 -22.25 1.97
C CYS A 332 1.77 -22.86 2.58
N SER A 333 2.52 -22.08 3.37
CA SER A 333 3.75 -22.52 4.04
C SER A 333 3.52 -23.54 5.16
N GLU A 334 2.25 -23.84 5.49
CA GLU A 334 1.93 -24.97 6.38
C GLU A 334 2.27 -26.33 5.72
N CYS A 335 2.16 -26.42 4.40
CA CYS A 335 2.30 -27.67 3.65
C CYS A 335 3.35 -27.63 2.53
N HIS A 336 3.85 -26.44 2.19
CA HIS A 336 4.75 -26.22 1.07
C HIS A 336 5.96 -25.38 1.51
N ASP A 337 7.13 -25.70 0.95
CA ASP A 337 8.35 -24.91 1.13
C ASP A 337 8.38 -23.67 0.22
#